data_AF-A0A9D8SHP5-F1
#
_entry.id   AF-A0A9D8SHP5-F1
#
_cell.length_a   1.000
_cell.length_b   1.000
_cell.length_c   1.000
_cell.angle_alpha   90.00
_cell.angle_beta   90.00
_cell.angle_gamma   90.00
#
_symmetry.space_group_name_H-M   'P 1'
#
loop_
_entity.id
_entity.type
_entity.pdbx_description
1 polymer ?
#
loop_
_entity_poly.entity_id
_entity_poly.type
_entity_poly.pdbx_seq_one_letter_code
_entity_poly.pdbx_strand_id
1 'polypeptide(L)'
;MSSEIKAVESGSVLAALEERLYVGMDVGGTKIRTSLVSESGRIFAHMKRMTPRDCESKVTVEAIRSSIHDLLKHFGLPLSRITAIGIAIPGVVEPESGRIVVTPNMNLTGVPLGTMLSEHFGIPVFLANDGNLGTLGESWLGAARSAQSTVGIFVGTGVGSGIVTNDHLWTGAGHAAGEIGHIVVSTPVRTWKARLGALLPPGISLEGLNEPEALPICGCGNRGCLESFASRTAIEHAIQEAIAAGIPSKITEFTNGDISIIKAGALAKALKAQDPLVTAVVHYTAEVLAYACLTVRHLIDPEVILLGGGVMEACHRYILPVIEQIVATDKLPAAPSRRRIVLSQLGDDAVVLGAVALARAKTNHIENPMEAVHEISVEPEELRWDEEAQAVCVGTCPLYSDFCVNMHGIVQERRENGKKVRRSELKVLFHEALTGEVNGDWEQLILGARDVLNVKLTQKALDFLRLHGIAVQIYPLKEAVEVLHRMWEEGRAPSAIFLD
;
A
#
# COMPACT_ATOMS: atom_id res chain seq x y z
N MET A 1 -15.56 21.26 -14.19
CA MET A 1 -15.05 21.14 -12.81
C MET A 1 -13.61 20.67 -12.91
N SER A 2 -12.66 21.45 -12.39
CA SER A 2 -11.22 21.30 -12.65
C SER A 2 -10.67 19.97 -12.13
N SER A 3 -10.28 19.07 -13.03
CA SER A 3 -9.37 17.98 -12.72
C SER A 3 -7.96 18.54 -12.60
N GLU A 4 -7.43 18.59 -11.38
CA GLU A 4 -6.03 18.97 -11.16
C GLU A 4 -5.14 17.77 -11.48
N ILE A 5 -4.33 17.89 -12.53
CA ILE A 5 -3.34 16.87 -12.91
C ILE A 5 -2.06 17.19 -12.15
N LYS A 6 -1.59 16.23 -11.35
CA LYS A 6 -0.30 16.31 -10.66
C LYS A 6 0.71 15.49 -11.46
N ALA A 7 1.51 16.20 -12.27
CA ALA A 7 2.58 15.64 -13.07
C ALA A 7 3.92 15.70 -12.32
N VAL A 8 4.72 14.64 -12.43
CA VAL A 8 6.07 14.57 -11.87
C VAL A 8 7.13 14.85 -12.95
N GLU A 9 6.77 14.73 -14.24
CA GLU A 9 7.63 14.87 -15.42
C GLU A 9 6.90 15.60 -16.56
N SER A 10 7.63 16.12 -17.56
CA SER A 10 7.05 16.71 -18.77
C SER A 10 6.67 15.64 -19.81
N GLY A 11 5.69 15.94 -20.67
CA GLY A 11 5.26 15.01 -21.74
C GLY A 11 6.35 14.63 -22.74
N SER A 12 7.33 15.50 -22.97
CA SER A 12 8.50 15.24 -23.83
C SER A 12 9.40 14.12 -23.29
N VAL A 13 9.56 14.01 -21.96
CA VAL A 13 10.33 12.93 -21.32
C VAL A 13 9.59 11.61 -21.46
N LEU A 14 8.26 11.62 -21.28
CA LEU A 14 7.43 10.42 -21.39
C LEU A 14 7.38 9.83 -22.81
N ALA A 15 7.37 10.70 -23.82
CA ALA A 15 7.41 10.29 -25.21
C ALA A 15 8.75 9.64 -25.59
N ALA A 16 9.84 10.03 -24.92
CA ALA A 16 11.20 9.54 -25.16
C ALA A 16 11.57 8.30 -24.32
N LEU A 17 10.72 7.87 -23.39
CA LEU A 17 10.94 6.63 -22.64
C LEU A 17 10.85 5.42 -23.56
N GLU A 18 11.84 4.52 -23.49
CA GLU A 18 11.81 3.23 -24.17
C GLU A 18 10.86 2.23 -23.48
N GLU A 19 10.50 2.49 -22.22
CA GLU A 19 9.66 1.62 -21.40
C GLU A 19 8.19 1.62 -21.85
N ARG A 20 7.50 0.48 -21.63
CA ARG A 20 6.05 0.36 -21.84
C ARG A 20 5.28 1.20 -20.82
N LEU A 21 4.16 1.76 -21.25
CA LEU A 21 3.30 2.61 -20.42
C LEU A 21 1.93 1.99 -20.23
N TYR A 22 1.38 2.17 -19.04
CA TYR A 22 0.10 1.64 -18.61
C TYR A 22 -0.75 2.74 -17.99
N VAL A 23 -2.06 2.59 -18.07
CA VAL A 23 -3.00 3.42 -17.31
C VAL A 23 -3.56 2.58 -16.16
N GLY A 24 -3.31 3.01 -14.93
CA GLY A 24 -3.88 2.41 -13.72
C GLY A 24 -4.99 3.28 -13.16
N MET A 25 -6.12 2.68 -12.82
CA MET A 25 -7.27 3.39 -12.27
C MET A 25 -7.76 2.80 -10.95
N ASP A 26 -8.16 3.69 -10.04
CA ASP A 26 -8.94 3.36 -8.84
C ASP A 26 -10.27 4.11 -8.92
N VAL A 27 -11.35 3.36 -9.18
CA VAL A 27 -12.70 3.89 -9.40
C VAL A 27 -13.54 3.56 -8.17
N GLY A 28 -13.54 4.46 -7.19
CA GLY A 28 -14.40 4.36 -6.02
C GLY A 28 -15.75 5.06 -6.20
N GLY A 29 -16.69 4.81 -5.28
CA GLY A 29 -18.02 5.45 -5.30
C GLY A 29 -18.00 6.97 -5.11
N THR A 30 -16.88 7.54 -4.66
CA THR A 30 -16.73 8.99 -4.47
C THR A 30 -15.71 9.62 -5.44
N LYS A 31 -14.61 8.93 -5.76
CA LYS A 31 -13.55 9.50 -6.60
C LYS A 31 -13.05 8.47 -7.61
N ILE A 32 -12.67 8.97 -8.77
CA ILE A 32 -11.91 8.26 -9.79
C ILE A 32 -10.49 8.81 -9.75
N ARG A 33 -9.52 7.95 -9.50
CA ARG A 33 -8.10 8.24 -9.63
C ARG A 33 -7.58 7.54 -10.89
N THR A 34 -6.90 8.29 -11.75
CA THR A 34 -6.32 7.77 -13.00
C THR A 34 -4.85 8.14 -13.01
N SER A 35 -3.96 7.18 -13.24
CA SER A 35 -2.52 7.41 -13.21
C SER A 35 -1.83 6.81 -14.44
N LEU A 36 -0.80 7.50 -14.89
CA LEU A 36 0.09 7.02 -15.95
C LEU A 36 1.32 6.40 -15.28
N VAL A 37 1.59 5.14 -15.61
CA VAL A 37 2.57 4.32 -14.90
C VAL A 37 3.45 3.59 -15.92
N SER A 38 4.74 3.44 -15.63
CA SER A 38 5.64 2.59 -16.42
C SER A 38 5.47 1.10 -16.14
N GLU A 39 6.09 0.27 -16.96
CA GLU A 39 6.20 -1.18 -16.76
C GLU A 39 6.85 -1.57 -15.42
N SER A 40 7.77 -0.75 -14.91
CA SER A 40 8.40 -0.89 -13.59
C SER A 40 7.63 -0.28 -12.44
N GLY A 41 6.44 0.27 -12.70
CA GLY A 41 5.59 0.85 -11.66
C GLY A 41 5.97 2.28 -11.24
N ARG A 42 6.75 3.00 -12.04
CA ARG A 42 6.99 4.43 -11.82
C ARG A 42 5.73 5.21 -12.20
N ILE A 43 5.13 5.90 -11.23
CA ILE A 43 3.99 6.80 -11.48
C ILE A 43 4.50 8.15 -11.98
N PHE A 44 4.16 8.50 -13.21
CA PHE A 44 4.55 9.79 -13.82
C PHE A 44 3.56 10.90 -13.55
N ALA A 45 2.28 10.53 -13.46
CA ALA A 45 1.21 11.48 -13.24
C ALA A 45 0.00 10.79 -12.65
N HIS A 46 -0.79 11.54 -11.90
CA HIS A 46 -2.13 11.13 -11.54
C HIS A 46 -3.09 12.31 -11.62
N MET A 47 -4.36 11.99 -11.84
CA MET A 47 -5.46 12.92 -11.76
C MET A 47 -6.57 12.33 -10.89
N LYS A 48 -7.33 13.21 -10.24
CA LYS A 48 -8.51 12.85 -9.46
C LYS A 48 -9.73 13.55 -10.04
N ARG A 49 -10.82 12.80 -10.17
CA ARG A 49 -12.14 13.28 -10.60
C ARG A 49 -13.19 12.79 -9.60
N MET A 50 -14.25 13.57 -9.43
CA MET A 50 -15.41 13.12 -8.66
C MET A 50 -16.20 12.06 -9.45
N THR A 51 -16.54 10.95 -8.79
CA THR A 51 -17.43 9.94 -9.38
C THR A 51 -18.85 10.51 -9.41
N PRO A 52 -19.53 10.52 -10.57
CA PRO A 52 -20.95 10.83 -10.64
C PRO A 52 -21.75 9.92 -9.69
N ARG A 53 -22.67 10.51 -8.93
CA ARG A 53 -23.54 9.80 -7.98
C ARG A 53 -24.98 9.80 -8.46
N ASP A 54 -25.76 8.82 -8.02
CA ASP A 54 -27.21 8.72 -8.27
C ASP A 54 -27.57 8.87 -9.75
N CYS A 55 -26.74 8.30 -10.62
CA CYS A 55 -26.84 8.43 -12.07
C CYS A 55 -26.91 7.05 -12.75
N GLU A 56 -27.28 7.07 -14.02
CA GLU A 56 -27.21 5.88 -14.87
C GLU A 56 -25.76 5.42 -15.08
N SER A 57 -25.57 4.12 -15.29
CA SER A 57 -24.26 3.50 -15.54
C SER A 57 -23.45 4.23 -16.62
N LYS A 58 -24.12 4.62 -17.72
CA LYS A 58 -23.51 5.33 -18.87
C LYS A 58 -22.76 6.60 -18.46
N VAL A 59 -23.26 7.34 -17.47
CA VAL A 59 -22.64 8.59 -17.01
C VAL A 59 -21.32 8.29 -16.28
N THR A 60 -21.29 7.25 -15.46
CA THR A 60 -20.07 6.79 -14.77
C THR A 60 -19.05 6.22 -15.76
N VAL A 61 -19.51 5.42 -16.73
CA VAL A 61 -18.65 4.90 -17.81
C VAL A 61 -18.02 6.04 -18.60
N GLU A 62 -18.79 7.07 -18.94
CA GLU A 62 -18.28 8.27 -19.61
C GLU A 62 -17.27 9.02 -18.75
N ALA A 63 -17.48 9.11 -17.44
CA ALA A 63 -16.52 9.74 -16.53
C ALA A 63 -15.18 8.99 -16.48
N ILE A 64 -15.20 7.66 -16.49
CA ILE A 64 -14.01 6.80 -16.56
C ILE A 64 -13.28 7.05 -17.90
N ARG A 65 -14.01 6.95 -19.01
CA ARG A 65 -13.49 7.17 -20.37
C ARG A 65 -12.85 8.54 -20.54
N SER A 66 -13.57 9.58 -20.15
CA SER A 66 -13.08 10.96 -20.17
C SER A 66 -11.84 11.13 -19.30
N SER A 67 -11.74 10.47 -18.14
CA SER A 67 -10.56 10.59 -17.30
C SER A 67 -9.30 10.01 -17.95
N ILE A 68 -9.41 8.89 -18.68
CA ILE A 68 -8.29 8.32 -19.43
C ILE A 68 -7.89 9.29 -20.55
N HIS A 69 -8.87 9.75 -21.33
CA HIS A 69 -8.62 10.67 -22.45
C HIS A 69 -7.95 11.97 -22.00
N ASP A 70 -8.45 12.59 -20.93
CA ASP A 70 -7.91 13.84 -20.39
C ASP A 70 -6.46 13.68 -19.92
N LEU A 71 -6.13 12.55 -19.26
CA LEU A 71 -4.76 12.27 -18.81
C LEU A 71 -3.81 12.15 -20.00
N LEU A 72 -4.16 11.37 -21.02
CA LEU A 72 -3.32 11.15 -22.20
C LEU A 72 -3.17 12.43 -23.03
N LYS A 73 -4.26 13.17 -23.21
CA LYS A 73 -4.28 14.45 -23.92
C LYS A 73 -3.39 15.48 -23.24
N HIS A 74 -3.37 15.54 -21.92
CA HIS A 74 -2.50 16.45 -21.17
C HIS A 74 -1.01 16.24 -21.49
N PHE A 75 -0.58 15.00 -21.70
CA PHE A 75 0.81 14.67 -22.04
C PHE A 75 1.07 14.59 -23.55
N GLY A 76 0.05 14.78 -24.39
CA GLY A 76 0.17 14.61 -25.84
C GLY A 76 0.51 13.17 -26.26
N LEU A 77 0.18 12.18 -25.43
CA LEU A 77 0.51 10.79 -25.70
C LEU A 77 -0.56 10.14 -26.60
N PRO A 78 -0.17 9.51 -27.73
CA PRO A 78 -1.10 8.73 -28.52
C PRO A 78 -1.49 7.44 -27.80
N LEU A 79 -2.71 6.95 -28.05
CA LEU A 79 -3.20 5.68 -27.48
C LEU A 79 -2.25 4.49 -27.77
N SER A 80 -1.58 4.49 -28.92
CA SER A 80 -0.61 3.46 -29.30
C SER A 80 0.61 3.35 -28.38
N ARG A 81 0.88 4.34 -27.52
CA ARG A 81 1.95 4.25 -26.52
C ARG A 81 1.52 3.52 -25.25
N ILE A 82 0.22 3.30 -25.05
CA ILE A 82 -0.33 2.63 -23.87
C ILE A 82 -0.51 1.14 -24.18
N THR A 83 0.17 0.28 -23.43
CA THR A 83 0.14 -1.17 -23.61
C THR A 83 -1.17 -1.78 -23.12
N ALA A 84 -1.65 -1.34 -21.95
CA ALA A 84 -2.89 -1.82 -21.35
C ALA A 84 -3.46 -0.85 -20.31
N ILE A 85 -4.72 -1.06 -19.94
CA ILE A 85 -5.41 -0.32 -18.89
C ILE A 85 -5.84 -1.31 -17.80
N GLY A 86 -5.48 -1.01 -16.55
CA GLY A 86 -5.97 -1.71 -15.37
C GLY A 86 -6.93 -0.83 -14.59
N ILE A 87 -8.04 -1.40 -14.12
CA ILE A 87 -9.07 -0.66 -13.39
C ILE A 87 -9.49 -1.43 -12.14
N ALA A 88 -9.35 -0.78 -10.98
CA ALA A 88 -9.97 -1.22 -9.74
C ALA A 88 -11.41 -0.70 -9.62
N ILE A 89 -12.33 -1.61 -9.30
CA ILE A 89 -13.76 -1.32 -9.10
C ILE A 89 -14.22 -2.02 -7.81
N PRO A 90 -15.02 -1.37 -6.96
CA PRO A 90 -15.58 -2.00 -5.78
C PRO A 90 -16.60 -3.09 -6.16
N GLY A 91 -16.52 -4.22 -5.48
CA GLY A 91 -17.44 -5.35 -5.67
C GLY A 91 -16.82 -6.51 -6.46
N VAL A 92 -17.67 -7.36 -7.02
CA VAL A 92 -17.25 -8.62 -7.67
C VAL A 92 -17.16 -8.41 -9.18
N VAL A 93 -16.04 -8.83 -9.76
CA VAL A 93 -15.73 -8.70 -11.19
C VAL A 93 -15.39 -10.06 -11.76
N GLU A 94 -15.95 -10.37 -12.93
CA GLU A 94 -15.56 -11.52 -13.74
C GLU A 94 -14.32 -11.16 -14.59
N PRO A 95 -13.13 -11.74 -14.31
CA PRO A 95 -11.88 -11.30 -14.93
C PRO A 95 -11.83 -11.48 -16.45
N GLU A 96 -12.43 -12.55 -16.98
CA GLU A 96 -12.35 -12.91 -18.40
C GLU A 96 -13.17 -11.97 -19.29
N SER A 97 -14.38 -11.62 -18.86
CA SER A 97 -15.28 -10.75 -19.63
C SER A 97 -15.14 -9.27 -19.28
N GLY A 98 -14.46 -8.95 -18.18
CA GLY A 98 -14.45 -7.60 -17.60
C GLY A 98 -15.84 -7.12 -17.17
N ARG A 99 -16.77 -8.06 -16.91
CA ARG A 99 -18.13 -7.77 -16.43
C ARG A 99 -18.12 -7.56 -14.93
N ILE A 100 -18.75 -6.46 -14.52
CA ILE A 100 -18.96 -6.16 -13.12
C ILE A 100 -20.19 -6.94 -12.66
N VAL A 101 -19.98 -7.98 -11.85
CA VAL A 101 -21.05 -8.87 -11.39
C VAL A 101 -21.97 -8.14 -10.42
N VAL A 102 -21.39 -7.42 -9.46
CA VAL A 102 -22.13 -6.58 -8.50
C VAL A 102 -21.23 -5.47 -7.96
N THR A 103 -21.80 -4.29 -7.74
CA THR A 103 -21.15 -3.20 -7.01
C THR A 103 -22.02 -2.72 -5.85
N PRO A 104 -21.49 -2.56 -4.62
CA PRO A 104 -22.30 -2.20 -3.46
C PRO A 104 -22.75 -0.72 -3.47
N ASN A 105 -21.92 0.17 -4.02
CA ASN A 105 -22.08 1.62 -3.87
C ASN A 105 -22.06 2.38 -5.21
N MET A 106 -22.33 1.68 -6.32
CA MET A 106 -22.31 2.24 -7.68
C MET A 106 -23.41 1.60 -8.53
N ASN A 107 -23.82 2.28 -9.60
CA ASN A 107 -24.77 1.74 -10.56
C ASN A 107 -24.05 1.11 -11.77
N LEU A 108 -23.17 0.13 -11.51
CA LEU A 108 -22.38 -0.56 -12.53
C LEU A 108 -22.61 -2.08 -12.57
N THR A 109 -23.49 -2.60 -11.73
CA THR A 109 -23.90 -4.01 -11.73
C THR A 109 -24.36 -4.45 -13.13
N GLY A 110 -23.76 -5.54 -13.63
CA GLY A 110 -24.03 -6.12 -14.94
C GLY A 110 -23.28 -5.49 -16.12
N VAL A 111 -22.56 -4.39 -15.92
CA VAL A 111 -21.90 -3.66 -17.01
C VAL A 111 -20.62 -4.40 -17.47
N PRO A 112 -20.47 -4.72 -18.77
CA PRO A 112 -19.24 -5.30 -19.33
C PRO A 112 -18.17 -4.21 -19.58
N LEU A 113 -17.74 -3.56 -18.50
CA LEU A 113 -16.91 -2.36 -18.57
C LEU A 113 -15.57 -2.62 -19.29
N GLY A 114 -14.95 -3.77 -19.07
CA GLY A 114 -13.69 -4.14 -19.74
C GLY A 114 -13.81 -4.19 -21.25
N THR A 115 -14.79 -4.93 -21.78
CA THR A 115 -15.03 -5.01 -23.23
C THR A 115 -15.40 -3.65 -23.81
N MET A 116 -16.30 -2.91 -23.17
CA MET A 116 -16.73 -1.59 -23.65
C MET A 116 -15.56 -0.60 -23.80
N LEU A 117 -14.67 -0.56 -22.80
CA LEU A 117 -13.51 0.32 -22.86
C LEU A 117 -12.43 -0.21 -23.80
N SER A 118 -12.25 -1.53 -23.89
CA SER A 118 -11.29 -2.15 -24.81
C SER A 118 -11.66 -1.84 -26.27
N GLU A 119 -12.93 -2.00 -26.64
CA GLU A 119 -13.45 -1.64 -27.96
C GLU A 119 -13.32 -0.14 -28.25
N HIS A 120 -13.57 0.71 -27.24
CA HIS A 120 -13.49 2.16 -27.41
C HIS A 120 -12.05 2.66 -27.66
N PHE A 121 -11.08 2.14 -26.91
CA PHE A 121 -9.70 2.62 -26.99
C PHE A 121 -8.82 1.82 -27.95
N GLY A 122 -9.25 0.60 -28.34
CA GLY A 122 -8.39 -0.33 -29.07
C GLY A 122 -7.21 -0.85 -28.23
N ILE A 123 -7.34 -0.81 -26.91
CA ILE A 123 -6.30 -1.20 -25.94
C ILE A 123 -6.92 -2.24 -24.98
N PRO A 124 -6.23 -3.32 -24.61
CA PRO A 124 -6.72 -4.27 -23.60
C PRO A 124 -7.03 -3.60 -22.25
N VAL A 125 -8.21 -3.87 -21.69
CA VAL A 125 -8.65 -3.35 -20.39
C VAL A 125 -8.97 -4.50 -19.44
N PHE A 126 -8.33 -4.50 -18.26
CA PHE A 126 -8.50 -5.52 -17.23
C PHE A 126 -9.06 -4.90 -15.95
N LEU A 127 -9.95 -5.65 -15.30
CA LEU A 127 -10.66 -5.20 -14.11
C LEU A 127 -10.48 -6.20 -12.97
N ALA A 128 -10.41 -5.68 -11.76
CA ALA A 128 -10.53 -6.48 -10.55
C ALA A 128 -11.04 -5.63 -9.37
N ASN A 129 -11.37 -6.32 -8.28
CA ASN A 129 -11.74 -5.72 -7.01
C ASN A 129 -10.59 -4.85 -6.45
N ASP A 130 -10.93 -3.77 -5.75
CA ASP A 130 -9.99 -2.82 -5.15
C ASP A 130 -9.11 -3.43 -4.05
N GLY A 131 -9.66 -4.27 -3.17
CA GLY A 131 -8.90 -5.04 -2.18
C GLY A 131 -7.94 -6.05 -2.81
N ASN A 132 -8.38 -6.72 -3.89
CA ASN A 132 -7.52 -7.60 -4.69
C ASN A 132 -6.34 -6.81 -5.29
N LEU A 133 -6.61 -5.69 -5.95
CA LEU A 133 -5.56 -4.89 -6.58
C LEU A 133 -4.67 -4.18 -5.54
N GLY A 134 -5.20 -3.74 -4.41
CA GLY A 134 -4.38 -3.25 -3.30
C GLY A 134 -3.39 -4.31 -2.83
N THR A 135 -3.84 -5.56 -2.68
CA THR A 135 -2.97 -6.69 -2.29
C THR A 135 -1.94 -7.00 -3.38
N LEU A 136 -2.35 -7.01 -4.65
CA LEU A 136 -1.46 -7.28 -5.78
C LEU A 136 -0.39 -6.18 -5.94
N GLY A 137 -0.74 -4.91 -5.77
CA GLY A 137 0.23 -3.81 -5.84
C GLY A 137 1.27 -3.89 -4.72
N GLU A 138 0.85 -4.23 -3.51
CA GLU A 138 1.74 -4.39 -2.35
C GLU A 138 2.59 -5.64 -2.43
N SER A 139 2.06 -6.68 -3.06
CA SER A 139 2.85 -7.81 -3.49
C SER A 139 3.86 -7.31 -4.53
N TRP A 140 3.48 -6.58 -5.57
CA TRP A 140 4.42 -6.24 -6.64
C TRP A 140 5.57 -5.31 -6.22
N LEU A 141 5.25 -4.18 -5.58
CA LEU A 141 6.24 -3.13 -5.30
C LEU A 141 6.28 -2.69 -3.85
N GLY A 142 5.46 -3.29 -2.99
CA GLY A 142 5.24 -2.86 -1.62
C GLY A 142 5.88 -3.76 -0.59
N ALA A 143 5.22 -3.82 0.57
CA ALA A 143 5.71 -4.52 1.75
C ALA A 143 5.70 -6.04 1.62
N ALA A 144 5.00 -6.59 0.63
CA ALA A 144 4.81 -8.02 0.42
C ALA A 144 5.59 -8.59 -0.78
N ARG A 145 6.52 -7.83 -1.36
CA ARG A 145 7.27 -8.23 -2.57
C ARG A 145 8.12 -9.49 -2.50
N SER A 146 8.56 -9.87 -1.31
CA SER A 146 9.32 -11.10 -1.12
C SER A 146 8.45 -12.29 -0.73
N ALA A 147 7.12 -12.12 -0.70
CA ALA A 147 6.20 -13.14 -0.25
C ALA A 147 5.50 -13.81 -1.44
N GLN A 148 5.53 -15.13 -1.47
CA GLN A 148 4.83 -15.95 -2.47
C GLN A 148 3.34 -16.12 -2.13
N SER A 149 2.95 -15.90 -0.87
CA SER A 149 1.55 -15.89 -0.46
C SER A 149 1.26 -14.73 0.49
N THR A 150 0.27 -13.91 0.11
CA THR A 150 -0.08 -12.69 0.82
C THR A 150 -1.59 -12.57 0.95
N VAL A 151 -2.05 -12.23 2.15
CA VAL A 151 -3.43 -11.78 2.38
C VAL A 151 -3.41 -10.32 2.81
N GLY A 152 -3.99 -9.45 1.99
CA GLY A 152 -4.17 -8.04 2.31
C GLY A 152 -5.48 -7.79 3.03
N ILE A 153 -5.46 -6.96 4.07
CA ILE A 153 -6.64 -6.46 4.81
C ILE A 153 -6.52 -4.94 4.87
N PHE A 154 -7.44 -4.25 4.19
CA PHE A 154 -7.47 -2.80 4.05
C PHE A 154 -8.63 -2.21 4.84
N VAL A 155 -8.30 -1.51 5.93
CA VAL A 155 -9.28 -0.90 6.84
C VAL A 155 -9.47 0.57 6.46
N GLY A 156 -10.58 0.84 5.78
CA GLY A 156 -10.97 2.17 5.29
C GLY A 156 -12.39 2.50 5.69
N THR A 157 -13.18 3.07 4.77
CA THR A 157 -14.63 3.26 4.98
C THR A 157 -15.32 1.93 5.30
N GLY A 158 -14.96 0.87 4.56
CA GLY A 158 -15.28 -0.51 4.85
C GLY A 158 -14.02 -1.32 5.18
N VAL A 159 -14.11 -2.64 5.10
CA VAL A 159 -12.95 -3.56 5.19
C VAL A 159 -12.86 -4.33 3.88
N GLY A 160 -11.88 -3.98 3.05
CA GLY A 160 -11.55 -4.69 1.82
C GLY A 160 -10.39 -5.64 2.02
N SER A 161 -10.22 -6.61 1.13
CA SER A 161 -9.12 -7.58 1.23
C SER A 161 -8.88 -8.28 -0.10
N GLY A 162 -7.73 -8.94 -0.19
CA GLY A 162 -7.36 -9.73 -1.37
C GLY A 162 -6.38 -10.83 -1.00
N ILE A 163 -6.30 -11.83 -1.87
CA ILE A 163 -5.41 -12.98 -1.66
C ILE A 163 -4.55 -13.16 -2.91
N VAL A 164 -3.24 -13.15 -2.72
CA VAL A 164 -2.23 -13.42 -3.75
C VAL A 164 -1.48 -14.68 -3.36
N THR A 165 -1.37 -15.63 -4.29
CA THR A 165 -0.64 -16.89 -4.11
C THR A 165 0.11 -17.23 -5.39
N ASN A 166 1.40 -17.55 -5.29
CA ASN A 166 2.30 -17.78 -6.42
C ASN A 166 2.13 -16.67 -7.45
N ASP A 167 2.21 -15.43 -6.98
CA ASP A 167 2.15 -14.22 -7.79
C ASP A 167 0.81 -13.98 -8.55
N HIS A 168 -0.22 -14.79 -8.29
CA HIS A 168 -1.54 -14.65 -8.89
C HIS A 168 -2.62 -14.30 -7.87
N LEU A 169 -3.61 -13.51 -8.31
CA LEU A 169 -4.83 -13.27 -7.56
C LEU A 169 -5.65 -14.56 -7.44
N TRP A 170 -5.98 -14.93 -6.20
CA TRP A 170 -6.95 -15.98 -5.96
C TRP A 170 -8.36 -15.37 -5.85
N THR A 171 -9.15 -15.49 -6.92
CA THR A 171 -10.50 -14.93 -7.00
C THR A 171 -11.59 -15.91 -6.60
N GLY A 172 -11.27 -17.21 -6.48
CA GLY A 172 -12.24 -18.27 -6.18
C GLY A 172 -13.24 -18.54 -7.31
N ALA A 173 -14.10 -19.54 -7.11
CA ALA A 173 -15.02 -20.05 -8.15
C ALA A 173 -16.14 -19.06 -8.55
N GLY A 174 -16.53 -18.17 -7.65
CA GLY A 174 -17.53 -17.12 -7.90
C GLY A 174 -16.95 -15.71 -7.93
N HIS A 175 -15.63 -15.58 -8.06
CA HIS A 175 -14.89 -14.29 -8.06
C HIS A 175 -14.98 -13.46 -6.76
N ALA A 176 -15.48 -14.05 -5.67
CA ALA A 176 -15.66 -13.41 -4.36
C ALA A 176 -14.70 -13.95 -3.27
N ALA A 177 -13.59 -14.60 -3.66
CA ALA A 177 -12.56 -14.95 -2.68
C ALA A 177 -11.90 -13.68 -2.13
N GLY A 178 -11.49 -13.74 -0.86
CA GLY A 178 -10.88 -12.60 -0.19
C GLY A 178 -11.87 -11.59 0.36
N GLU A 179 -13.17 -11.86 0.45
CA GLU A 179 -14.17 -10.99 1.12
C GLU A 179 -14.09 -11.10 2.67
N ILE A 180 -12.89 -10.89 3.24
CA ILE A 180 -12.60 -11.04 4.68
C ILE A 180 -13.40 -10.04 5.52
N GLY A 181 -13.72 -8.86 4.97
CA GLY A 181 -14.63 -7.90 5.61
C GLY A 181 -15.99 -8.50 5.98
N HIS A 182 -16.42 -9.56 5.29
CA HIS A 182 -17.72 -10.20 5.50
C HIS A 182 -17.68 -11.50 6.31
N ILE A 183 -16.51 -11.94 6.80
CA ILE A 183 -16.45 -13.08 7.73
C ILE A 183 -17.19 -12.73 9.01
N VAL A 184 -17.96 -13.68 9.55
CA VAL A 184 -18.59 -13.52 10.85
C VAL A 184 -17.52 -13.69 11.92
N VAL A 185 -17.23 -12.62 12.67
CA VAL A 185 -16.24 -12.65 13.74
C VAL A 185 -16.93 -12.90 15.07
N SER A 186 -16.44 -13.90 15.79
CA SER A 186 -16.78 -14.09 17.20
C SER A 186 -15.71 -13.45 18.06
N THR A 187 -16.08 -12.50 18.90
CA THR A 187 -15.18 -11.96 19.93
C THR A 187 -15.43 -12.67 21.26
N PRO A 188 -14.42 -12.86 22.12
CA PRO A 188 -14.64 -13.48 23.44
C PRO A 188 -15.51 -12.64 24.39
N VAL A 189 -15.78 -11.37 24.04
CA VAL A 189 -16.49 -10.43 24.89
C VAL A 189 -17.96 -10.38 24.46
N ARG A 190 -18.86 -10.68 25.41
CA ARG A 190 -20.28 -10.91 25.13
C ARG A 190 -21.04 -9.68 24.61
N THR A 191 -20.66 -8.46 25.02
CA THR A 191 -21.32 -7.22 24.58
C THR A 191 -20.32 -6.08 24.38
N TRP A 192 -20.65 -5.15 23.48
CA TRP A 192 -19.91 -3.91 23.27
C TRP A 192 -19.77 -3.11 24.58
N LYS A 193 -20.86 -2.93 25.33
CA LYS A 193 -20.86 -2.20 26.61
C LYS A 193 -19.93 -2.83 27.65
N ALA A 194 -19.96 -4.16 27.79
CA ALA A 194 -19.06 -4.85 28.70
C ALA A 194 -17.59 -4.64 28.31
N ARG A 195 -17.28 -4.66 27.00
CA ARG A 195 -15.91 -4.42 26.54
C ARG A 195 -15.49 -2.97 26.76
N LEU A 196 -16.34 -2.01 26.39
CA LEU A 196 -16.08 -0.59 26.57
C LEU A 196 -15.85 -0.26 28.06
N GLY A 197 -16.66 -0.80 28.96
CA GLY A 197 -16.49 -0.62 30.40
C GLY A 197 -15.18 -1.17 30.96
N ALA A 198 -14.66 -2.25 30.40
CA ALA A 198 -13.35 -2.80 30.78
C ALA A 198 -12.18 -1.97 30.26
N LEU A 199 -12.38 -1.17 29.20
CA LEU A 199 -11.34 -0.37 28.56
C LEU A 199 -11.34 1.10 29.02
N LEU A 200 -12.48 1.59 29.51
CA LEU A 200 -12.61 2.96 30.00
C LEU A 200 -12.05 3.13 31.41
N PRO A 201 -11.58 4.34 31.76
CA PRO A 201 -11.22 4.68 33.14
C PRO A 201 -12.39 4.47 34.12
N PRO A 202 -12.11 4.13 35.40
CA PRO A 202 -13.14 4.04 36.43
C PRO A 202 -13.92 5.34 36.58
N GLY A 203 -15.23 5.23 36.88
CA GLY A 203 -16.10 6.38 37.15
C GLY A 203 -16.86 6.93 35.95
N ILE A 204 -16.65 6.39 34.74
CA ILE A 204 -17.47 6.72 33.57
C ILE A 204 -18.74 5.85 33.58
N SER A 205 -19.92 6.49 33.60
CA SER A 205 -21.20 5.78 33.51
C SER A 205 -21.44 5.23 32.10
N LEU A 206 -21.99 4.03 32.02
CA LEU A 206 -22.40 3.35 30.78
C LEU A 206 -23.92 3.19 30.69
N GLU A 207 -24.70 3.77 31.62
CA GLU A 207 -26.15 3.55 31.70
C GLU A 207 -26.88 3.97 30.42
N GLY A 208 -26.40 5.02 29.74
CA GLY A 208 -26.96 5.49 28.47
C GLY A 208 -26.59 4.64 27.25
N LEU A 209 -25.67 3.68 27.37
CA LEU A 209 -25.21 2.88 26.25
C LEU A 209 -26.15 1.70 26.00
N ASN A 210 -26.57 1.54 24.75
CA ASN A 210 -27.44 0.45 24.33
C ASN A 210 -26.70 -0.89 24.37
N GLU A 211 -27.41 -1.96 24.75
CA GLU A 211 -26.92 -3.34 24.67
C GLU A 211 -27.87 -4.16 23.80
N PRO A 212 -27.73 -4.10 22.47
CA PRO A 212 -28.54 -4.93 21.60
C PRO A 212 -28.21 -6.41 21.85
N GLU A 213 -29.25 -7.24 21.96
CA GLU A 213 -29.11 -8.71 22.05
C GLU A 213 -28.51 -9.32 20.77
N ALA A 214 -28.57 -8.58 19.65
CA ALA A 214 -28.12 -9.04 18.33
C ALA A 214 -26.84 -8.32 17.88
N LEU A 215 -25.97 -9.06 17.19
CA LEU A 215 -24.73 -8.54 16.58
C LEU A 215 -25.02 -7.42 15.54
N PRO A 216 -24.06 -6.49 15.32
CA PRO A 216 -24.25 -5.36 14.42
C PRO A 216 -24.46 -5.80 12.98
N ILE A 217 -25.36 -5.11 12.27
CA ILE A 217 -25.69 -5.36 10.86
C ILE A 217 -24.59 -4.76 9.98
N CYS A 218 -24.09 -5.54 9.03
CA CYS A 218 -23.16 -5.12 8.00
C CYS A 218 -23.91 -4.61 6.76
N GLY A 219 -23.25 -3.80 5.93
CA GLY A 219 -23.81 -3.31 4.67
C GLY A 219 -24.24 -4.43 3.71
N CYS A 220 -23.67 -5.64 3.84
CA CYS A 220 -24.07 -6.81 3.05
C CYS A 220 -25.40 -7.45 3.52
N GLY A 221 -25.97 -7.00 4.65
CA GLY A 221 -27.22 -7.52 5.24
C GLY A 221 -27.01 -8.59 6.32
N ASN A 222 -25.82 -9.18 6.43
CA ASN A 222 -25.49 -10.12 7.50
C ASN A 222 -25.22 -9.42 8.84
N ARG A 223 -25.14 -10.20 9.92
CA ARG A 223 -24.78 -9.72 11.26
C ARG A 223 -23.42 -10.24 11.69
N GLY A 224 -22.67 -9.38 12.39
CA GLY A 224 -21.39 -9.75 12.99
C GLY A 224 -20.23 -9.89 12.02
N CYS A 225 -20.30 -9.27 10.84
CA CYS A 225 -19.17 -9.25 9.92
C CYS A 225 -17.99 -8.45 10.51
N LEU A 226 -16.75 -8.80 10.14
CA LEU A 226 -15.56 -8.04 10.52
C LEU A 226 -15.72 -6.53 10.26
N GLU A 227 -16.25 -6.18 9.09
CA GLU A 227 -16.48 -4.79 8.67
C GLU A 227 -17.37 -4.01 9.65
N SER A 228 -18.40 -4.65 10.22
CA SER A 228 -19.32 -3.98 11.15
C SER A 228 -18.74 -3.73 12.54
N PHE A 229 -17.50 -4.19 12.78
CA PHE A 229 -16.75 -3.91 14.01
C PHE A 229 -15.46 -3.10 13.77
N ALA A 230 -14.80 -3.30 12.63
CA ALA A 230 -13.42 -2.83 12.43
C ALA A 230 -13.28 -1.74 11.36
N SER A 231 -14.29 -1.50 10.52
CA SER A 231 -14.23 -0.42 9.54
C SER A 231 -14.18 0.96 10.20
N ARG A 232 -13.75 1.98 9.45
CA ARG A 232 -13.88 3.37 9.90
C ARG A 232 -15.33 3.65 10.28
N THR A 233 -16.30 3.32 9.43
CA THR A 233 -17.71 3.60 9.72
C THR A 233 -18.19 2.91 11.00
N ALA A 234 -17.72 1.69 11.32
CA ALA A 234 -18.00 1.04 12.59
C ALA A 234 -17.40 1.80 13.79
N ILE A 235 -16.15 2.27 13.67
CA ILE A 235 -15.49 3.12 14.68
C ILE A 235 -16.29 4.43 14.88
N GLU A 236 -16.71 5.08 13.78
CA GLU A 236 -17.51 6.32 13.81
C GLU A 236 -18.80 6.10 14.59
N HIS A 237 -19.56 5.06 14.25
CA HIS A 237 -20.82 4.74 14.91
C HIS A 237 -20.62 4.42 16.40
N ALA A 238 -19.60 3.64 16.76
CA ALA A 238 -19.32 3.31 18.16
C ALA A 238 -18.99 4.56 19.00
N ILE A 239 -18.23 5.52 18.43
CA ILE A 239 -17.93 6.80 19.09
C ILE A 239 -19.19 7.66 19.21
N GLN A 240 -19.98 7.78 18.14
CA GLN A 240 -21.21 8.56 18.14
C GLN A 240 -22.22 8.03 19.16
N GLU A 241 -22.42 6.71 19.21
CA GLU A 241 -23.29 6.06 20.19
C GLU A 241 -22.82 6.32 21.62
N ALA A 242 -21.53 6.18 21.89
CA ALA A 242 -20.97 6.45 23.21
C ALA A 242 -21.12 7.92 23.64
N ILE A 243 -20.89 8.87 22.73
CA ILE A 243 -21.10 10.31 23.02
C ILE A 243 -22.59 10.59 23.26
N ALA A 244 -23.49 10.01 22.48
CA ALA A 244 -24.93 10.14 22.68
C ALA A 244 -25.40 9.55 24.03
N ALA A 245 -24.71 8.52 24.51
CA ALA A 245 -24.89 7.93 25.85
C ALA A 245 -24.31 8.79 27.00
N GLY A 246 -23.68 9.93 26.71
CA GLY A 246 -23.10 10.83 27.70
C GLY A 246 -21.64 10.54 28.07
N ILE A 247 -20.95 9.66 27.32
CA ILE A 247 -19.53 9.37 27.55
C ILE A 247 -18.68 10.53 27.00
N PRO A 248 -17.84 11.17 27.82
CA PRO A 248 -17.06 12.33 27.38
C PRO A 248 -15.95 11.94 26.39
N SER A 249 -15.70 12.81 25.42
CA SER A 249 -14.63 12.62 24.43
C SER A 249 -14.10 13.97 23.91
N LYS A 250 -12.78 14.06 23.81
CA LYS A 250 -12.03 15.16 23.20
C LYS A 250 -12.13 15.15 21.68
N ILE A 251 -12.63 14.07 21.07
CA ILE A 251 -12.72 13.99 19.60
C ILE A 251 -13.54 15.12 18.99
N THR A 252 -14.53 15.63 19.73
CA THR A 252 -15.37 16.77 19.35
C THR A 252 -14.55 18.03 19.08
N GLU A 253 -13.41 18.22 19.75
CA GLU A 253 -12.46 19.33 19.52
C GLU A 253 -11.76 19.20 18.16
N PHE A 254 -11.52 17.96 17.70
CA PHE A 254 -10.82 17.68 16.43
C PHE A 254 -11.75 17.58 15.23
N THR A 255 -13.06 17.62 15.46
CA THR A 255 -14.09 17.62 14.42
C THR A 255 -14.89 18.94 14.37
N ASN A 256 -14.47 19.98 15.09
CA ASN A 256 -15.18 21.25 15.21
C ASN A 256 -16.64 21.09 15.68
N GLY A 257 -16.90 20.10 16.55
CA GLY A 257 -18.23 19.78 17.06
C GLY A 257 -19.10 18.93 16.14
N ASP A 258 -18.75 18.75 14.87
CA ASP A 258 -19.50 17.88 13.95
C ASP A 258 -18.92 16.46 13.97
N ILE A 259 -19.60 15.54 14.67
CA ILE A 259 -19.18 14.14 14.75
C ILE A 259 -19.88 13.26 13.71
N SER A 260 -20.65 13.82 12.77
CA SER A 260 -21.36 13.02 11.74
C SER A 260 -20.41 12.24 10.84
N ILE A 261 -19.20 12.78 10.60
CA ILE A 261 -18.14 12.12 9.84
C ILE A 261 -16.81 12.31 10.58
N ILE A 262 -16.22 11.23 11.08
CA ILE A 262 -14.97 11.22 11.84
C ILE A 262 -13.87 10.59 10.98
N LYS A 263 -13.18 11.44 10.21
CA LYS A 263 -12.06 11.01 9.36
C LYS A 263 -10.91 10.43 10.21
N ALA A 264 -10.13 9.54 9.60
CA ALA A 264 -8.99 8.89 10.25
C ALA A 264 -7.98 9.88 10.90
N GLY A 265 -7.79 11.07 10.30
CA GLY A 265 -6.95 12.11 10.89
C GLY A 265 -7.48 12.70 12.21
N ALA A 266 -8.80 12.71 12.43
CA ALA A 266 -9.38 13.12 13.71
C ALA A 266 -9.16 12.04 14.79
N LEU A 267 -9.31 10.75 14.42
CA LEU A 267 -8.97 9.62 15.30
C LEU A 267 -7.52 9.70 15.76
N ALA A 268 -6.56 9.92 14.85
CA ALA A 268 -5.15 10.05 15.18
C ALA A 268 -4.87 11.19 16.18
N LYS A 269 -5.52 12.35 16.00
CA LYS A 269 -5.39 13.48 16.93
C LYS A 269 -5.95 13.15 18.32
N ALA A 270 -7.11 12.50 18.38
CA ALA A 270 -7.73 12.10 19.65
C ALA A 270 -6.90 11.05 20.39
N LEU A 271 -6.36 10.05 19.68
CA LEU A 271 -5.44 9.06 20.24
C LEU A 271 -4.16 9.72 20.79
N LYS A 272 -3.58 10.68 20.05
CA LYS A 272 -2.42 11.45 20.53
C LYS A 272 -2.74 12.30 21.77
N ALA A 273 -3.98 12.80 21.87
CA ALA A 273 -4.49 13.52 23.03
C ALA A 273 -4.93 12.60 24.19
N GLN A 274 -4.68 11.29 24.07
CA GLN A 274 -5.06 10.25 25.03
C GLN A 274 -6.55 10.32 25.38
N ASP A 275 -7.39 10.50 24.37
CA ASP A 275 -8.85 10.43 24.53
C ASP A 275 -9.25 9.02 24.98
N PRO A 276 -9.85 8.84 26.18
CA PRO A 276 -10.17 7.52 26.70
C PRO A 276 -11.19 6.76 25.85
N LEU A 277 -12.23 7.45 25.33
CA LEU A 277 -13.26 6.81 24.52
C LEU A 277 -12.67 6.34 23.19
N VAL A 278 -11.95 7.22 22.50
CA VAL A 278 -11.37 6.86 21.19
C VAL A 278 -10.33 5.76 21.34
N THR A 279 -9.51 5.82 22.39
CA THR A 279 -8.53 4.78 22.69
C THR A 279 -9.21 3.43 22.95
N ALA A 280 -10.30 3.41 23.72
CA ALA A 280 -11.07 2.20 23.97
C ALA A 280 -11.71 1.62 22.70
N VAL A 281 -12.32 2.46 21.86
CA VAL A 281 -12.92 2.02 20.58
C VAL A 281 -11.85 1.45 19.64
N VAL A 282 -10.74 2.17 19.46
CA VAL A 282 -9.64 1.71 18.59
C VAL A 282 -8.97 0.45 19.14
N HIS A 283 -8.82 0.33 20.46
CA HIS A 283 -8.34 -0.90 21.07
C HIS A 283 -9.28 -2.07 20.74
N TYR A 284 -10.59 -1.90 20.91
CA TYR A 284 -11.57 -2.94 20.56
C TYR A 284 -11.47 -3.33 19.08
N THR A 285 -11.38 -2.36 18.16
CA THR A 285 -11.14 -2.64 16.74
C THR A 285 -9.87 -3.46 16.52
N ALA A 286 -8.79 -3.15 17.22
CA ALA A 286 -7.53 -3.88 17.12
C ALA A 286 -7.67 -5.35 17.57
N GLU A 287 -8.48 -5.63 18.60
CA GLU A 287 -8.78 -7.00 19.02
C GLU A 287 -9.53 -7.77 17.95
N VAL A 288 -10.56 -7.16 17.36
CA VAL A 288 -11.34 -7.81 16.28
C VAL A 288 -10.46 -8.09 15.07
N LEU A 289 -9.60 -7.14 14.67
CA LEU A 289 -8.62 -7.34 13.61
C LEU A 289 -7.62 -8.45 13.94
N ALA A 290 -7.21 -8.59 15.20
CA ALA A 290 -6.32 -9.66 15.62
C ALA A 290 -6.98 -11.05 15.42
N TYR A 291 -8.25 -11.19 15.79
CA TYR A 291 -9.00 -12.44 15.55
C TYR A 291 -9.21 -12.73 14.06
N ALA A 292 -9.38 -11.69 13.23
CA ALA A 292 -9.38 -11.85 11.78
C ALA A 292 -8.01 -12.34 11.27
N CYS A 293 -6.90 -11.79 11.78
CA CYS A 293 -5.55 -12.25 11.42
C CYS A 293 -5.32 -13.71 11.83
N LEU A 294 -5.80 -14.13 13.00
CA LEU A 294 -5.77 -15.53 13.43
C LEU A 294 -6.59 -16.42 12.50
N THR A 295 -7.78 -15.98 12.13
CA THR A 295 -8.65 -16.71 11.18
C THR A 295 -7.95 -16.90 9.84
N VAL A 296 -7.34 -15.84 9.29
CA VAL A 296 -6.57 -15.90 8.05
C VAL A 296 -5.37 -16.85 8.18
N ARG A 297 -4.61 -16.74 9.27
CA ARG A 297 -3.49 -17.62 9.57
C ARG A 297 -3.91 -19.09 9.64
N HIS A 298 -5.07 -19.39 10.23
CA HIS A 298 -5.54 -20.78 10.40
C HIS A 298 -6.17 -21.35 9.13
N LEU A 299 -6.79 -20.52 8.30
CA LEU A 299 -7.51 -20.96 7.11
C LEU A 299 -6.64 -20.99 5.85
N ILE A 300 -5.81 -19.96 5.67
CA ILE A 300 -5.02 -19.74 4.44
C ILE A 300 -3.54 -20.00 4.66
N ASP A 301 -3.05 -19.68 5.86
CA ASP A 301 -1.62 -19.78 6.22
C ASP A 301 -0.65 -19.05 5.26
N PRO A 302 -0.85 -17.73 5.02
CA PRO A 302 0.03 -16.99 4.11
C PRO A 302 1.39 -16.66 4.76
N GLU A 303 2.41 -16.43 3.93
CA GLU A 303 3.71 -15.91 4.37
C GLU A 303 3.58 -14.51 4.99
N VAL A 304 2.71 -13.67 4.41
CA VAL A 304 2.46 -12.30 4.87
C VAL A 304 0.97 -12.02 5.04
N ILE A 305 0.62 -11.42 6.19
CA ILE A 305 -0.65 -10.72 6.38
C ILE A 305 -0.36 -9.23 6.33
N LEU A 306 -0.83 -8.57 5.27
CA LEU A 306 -0.62 -7.16 5.02
C LEU A 306 -1.80 -6.36 5.58
N LEU A 307 -1.54 -5.37 6.41
CA LEU A 307 -2.55 -4.46 6.95
C LEU A 307 -2.39 -3.07 6.33
N GLY A 308 -3.43 -2.57 5.68
CA GLY A 308 -3.43 -1.27 5.02
C GLY A 308 -4.73 -0.49 5.24
N GLY A 309 -4.88 0.60 4.49
CA GLY A 309 -6.05 1.48 4.55
C GLY A 309 -5.92 2.61 5.57
N GLY A 310 -6.73 3.66 5.37
CA GLY A 310 -6.58 4.92 6.10
C GLY A 310 -6.70 4.82 7.63
N VAL A 311 -7.41 3.81 8.16
CA VAL A 311 -7.44 3.57 9.62
C VAL A 311 -6.09 3.05 10.10
N MET A 312 -5.49 2.09 9.38
CA MET A 312 -4.16 1.58 9.71
C MET A 312 -3.11 2.67 9.57
N GLU A 313 -3.11 3.44 8.49
CA GLU A 313 -2.17 4.57 8.32
C GLU A 313 -2.23 5.54 9.50
N ALA A 314 -3.43 5.90 9.95
CA ALA A 314 -3.64 6.86 11.03
C ALA A 314 -3.39 6.28 12.43
N CYS A 315 -3.70 5.00 12.65
CA CYS A 315 -3.85 4.42 13.99
C CYS A 315 -2.96 3.19 14.26
N HIS A 316 -2.11 2.76 13.31
CA HIS A 316 -1.28 1.55 13.45
C HIS A 316 -0.46 1.50 14.76
N ARG A 317 0.03 2.65 15.26
CA ARG A 317 0.80 2.71 16.52
C ARG A 317 0.02 2.23 17.75
N TYR A 318 -1.30 2.24 17.69
CA TYR A 318 -2.21 1.77 18.75
C TYR A 318 -2.81 0.41 18.40
N ILE A 319 -3.04 0.14 17.11
CA ILE A 319 -3.66 -1.10 16.64
C ILE A 319 -2.66 -2.26 16.59
N LEU A 320 -1.49 -2.05 15.98
CA LEU A 320 -0.53 -3.11 15.69
C LEU A 320 -0.01 -3.81 16.97
N PRO A 321 0.33 -3.11 18.07
CA PRO A 321 0.78 -3.78 19.28
C PRO A 321 -0.27 -4.73 19.88
N VAL A 322 -1.55 -4.38 19.79
CA VAL A 322 -2.66 -5.22 20.28
C VAL A 322 -2.81 -6.46 19.38
N ILE A 323 -2.72 -6.29 18.07
CA ILE A 323 -2.74 -7.40 17.11
C ILE A 323 -1.58 -8.36 17.38
N GLU A 324 -0.35 -7.84 17.48
CA GLU A 324 0.85 -8.63 17.75
C GLU A 324 0.72 -9.39 19.08
N GLN A 325 0.26 -8.70 20.14
CA GLN A 325 0.06 -9.31 21.45
C GLN A 325 -0.92 -10.49 21.39
N ILE A 326 -2.08 -10.32 20.75
CA ILE A 326 -3.10 -11.38 20.67
C ILE A 326 -2.61 -12.51 19.77
N VAL A 327 -2.04 -12.20 18.60
CA VAL A 327 -1.54 -13.22 17.67
C VAL A 327 -0.40 -14.04 18.27
N ALA A 328 0.45 -13.42 19.11
CA ALA A 328 1.52 -14.12 19.83
C ALA A 328 1.00 -15.15 20.86
N THR A 329 -0.28 -15.07 21.25
CA THR A 329 -0.90 -16.07 22.15
C THR A 329 -1.42 -17.31 21.41
N ASP A 330 -1.37 -17.33 20.07
CA ASP A 330 -1.80 -18.48 19.27
C ASP A 330 -0.96 -19.72 19.59
N LYS A 331 -1.65 -20.81 19.96
CA LYS A 331 -1.04 -22.09 20.35
C LYS A 331 -0.99 -23.08 19.19
N LEU A 332 -1.50 -22.74 18.01
CA LEU A 332 -1.49 -23.66 16.87
C LEU A 332 -0.02 -24.01 16.49
N PRO A 333 0.37 -25.30 16.53
CA PRO A 333 1.71 -25.73 16.18
C PRO A 333 1.98 -25.57 14.68
N ALA A 334 3.26 -25.58 14.29
CA ALA A 334 3.76 -25.42 12.92
C ALA A 334 3.80 -23.99 12.36
N ALA A 335 3.72 -22.94 13.18
CA ALA A 335 4.00 -21.58 12.71
C ALA A 335 5.51 -21.36 12.50
N PRO A 336 5.99 -21.16 11.26
CA PRO A 336 7.36 -20.74 11.04
C PRO A 336 7.59 -19.41 11.76
N SER A 337 8.83 -19.22 12.22
CA SER A 337 9.34 -17.96 12.78
C SER A 337 9.30 -16.76 11.82
N ARG A 338 8.86 -16.97 10.57
CA ARG A 338 8.92 -16.02 9.45
C ARG A 338 7.57 -15.46 8.99
N ARG A 339 6.44 -15.81 9.64
CA ARG A 339 5.13 -15.22 9.32
C ARG A 339 5.08 -13.76 9.78
N ARG A 340 4.86 -12.83 8.86
CA ARG A 340 4.91 -11.38 9.15
C ARG A 340 3.55 -10.74 9.00
N ILE A 341 3.08 -10.10 10.06
CA ILE A 341 2.06 -9.06 9.96
C ILE A 341 2.82 -7.78 9.61
N VAL A 342 2.55 -7.18 8.45
CA VAL A 342 3.25 -5.99 7.97
C VAL A 342 2.26 -4.88 7.62
N LEU A 343 2.72 -3.63 7.61
CA LEU A 343 1.93 -2.50 7.18
C LEU A 343 2.12 -2.25 5.69
N SER A 344 1.05 -1.80 5.02
CA SER A 344 1.08 -1.28 3.64
C SER A 344 2.14 -0.18 3.49
N GLN A 345 2.98 -0.31 2.46
CA GLN A 345 4.05 0.64 2.14
C GLN A 345 3.65 1.63 1.03
N LEU A 346 2.77 1.22 0.13
CA LEU A 346 2.35 2.01 -1.03
C LEU A 346 1.17 2.94 -0.73
N GLY A 347 0.44 2.70 0.36
CA GLY A 347 -0.72 3.51 0.76
C GLY A 347 -1.73 3.68 -0.37
N ASP A 348 -2.15 4.93 -0.63
CA ASP A 348 -3.07 5.31 -1.70
C ASP A 348 -2.65 4.84 -3.12
N ASP A 349 -1.38 4.49 -3.34
CA ASP A 349 -0.85 4.06 -4.64
C ASP A 349 -0.99 2.55 -4.87
N ALA A 350 -1.22 1.76 -3.81
CA ALA A 350 -1.29 0.29 -3.88
C ALA A 350 -2.29 -0.21 -4.93
N VAL A 351 -3.50 0.35 -4.93
CA VAL A 351 -4.60 -0.07 -5.81
C VAL A 351 -4.29 0.22 -7.28
N VAL A 352 -3.75 1.40 -7.57
CA VAL A 352 -3.38 1.82 -8.93
C VAL A 352 -2.21 0.98 -9.46
N LEU A 353 -1.21 0.73 -8.63
CA LEU A 353 -0.07 -0.11 -8.99
C LEU A 353 -0.49 -1.56 -9.19
N GLY A 354 -1.41 -2.08 -8.37
CA GLY A 354 -1.99 -3.40 -8.59
C GLY A 354 -2.78 -3.50 -9.88
N ALA A 355 -3.58 -2.48 -10.22
CA ALA A 355 -4.26 -2.40 -11.52
C ALA A 355 -3.27 -2.54 -12.68
N VAL A 356 -2.13 -1.85 -12.60
CA VAL A 356 -1.05 -1.95 -13.60
C VAL A 356 -0.38 -3.33 -13.59
N ALA A 357 -0.11 -3.90 -12.42
CA ALA A 357 0.46 -5.24 -12.29
C ALA A 357 -0.42 -6.30 -12.98
N LEU A 358 -1.74 -6.24 -12.74
CA LEU A 358 -2.71 -7.13 -13.39
C LEU A 358 -2.68 -6.96 -14.92
N ALA A 359 -2.71 -5.71 -15.39
CA ALA A 359 -2.72 -5.42 -16.81
C ALA A 359 -1.43 -5.90 -17.50
N ARG A 360 -0.26 -5.62 -16.88
CA ARG A 360 1.07 -6.07 -17.33
C ARG A 360 1.13 -7.59 -17.45
N ALA A 361 0.72 -8.31 -16.42
CA ALA A 361 0.73 -9.77 -16.40
C ALA A 361 -0.08 -10.37 -17.55
N LYS A 362 -1.28 -9.85 -17.77
CA LYS A 362 -2.20 -10.37 -18.79
C LYS A 362 -1.74 -10.04 -20.21
N THR A 363 -1.11 -8.90 -20.45
CA THR A 363 -0.66 -8.53 -21.81
C THR A 363 0.66 -9.12 -22.22
N ASN A 364 1.59 -9.30 -21.28
CA ASN A 364 2.94 -9.75 -21.61
C ASN A 364 3.06 -11.29 -21.58
N HIS A 365 1.96 -12.02 -21.34
CA HIS A 365 1.96 -13.47 -21.09
C HIS A 365 3.00 -13.89 -20.04
N ILE A 366 3.29 -13.01 -19.08
CA ILE A 366 4.27 -13.29 -18.04
C ILE A 366 3.60 -14.26 -17.07
N GLU A 367 4.17 -15.45 -16.93
CA GLU A 367 3.68 -16.46 -15.98
C GLU A 367 3.73 -15.92 -14.54
N ASN A 368 4.65 -14.98 -14.25
CA ASN A 368 4.79 -14.31 -12.96
C ASN A 368 4.55 -12.76 -13.03
N PRO A 369 3.36 -12.26 -12.62
CA PRO A 369 3.03 -10.82 -12.55
C PRO A 369 3.99 -9.96 -11.74
N MET A 370 4.78 -10.59 -10.86
CA MET A 370 5.62 -9.98 -9.85
C MET A 370 7.10 -9.98 -10.23
N GLU A 371 7.45 -10.62 -11.35
CA GLU A 371 8.82 -10.63 -11.88
C GLU A 371 9.31 -9.19 -12.02
N ALA A 372 10.34 -8.85 -11.23
CA ALA A 372 10.87 -7.50 -11.12
C ALA A 372 11.43 -7.07 -12.49
N VAL A 373 10.95 -5.94 -13.02
CA VAL A 373 11.43 -5.41 -14.31
C VAL A 373 12.77 -4.66 -14.17
N HIS A 374 13.31 -4.50 -12.96
CA HIS A 374 14.62 -3.88 -12.78
C HIS A 374 15.51 -4.67 -11.82
N GLU A 375 15.93 -5.85 -12.27
CA GLU A 375 17.29 -6.31 -12.01
C GLU A 375 18.16 -5.81 -13.18
N ILE A 376 18.67 -4.57 -13.09
CA ILE A 376 19.84 -4.23 -13.91
C ILE A 376 21.02 -4.84 -13.17
N SER A 377 21.43 -6.04 -13.56
CA SER A 377 22.74 -6.58 -13.20
C SER A 377 23.78 -5.70 -13.87
N VAL A 378 24.43 -4.84 -13.09
CA VAL A 378 25.52 -4.00 -13.59
C VAL A 378 26.80 -4.80 -13.47
N GLU A 379 27.44 -5.08 -14.61
CA GLU A 379 28.78 -5.65 -14.61
C GLU A 379 29.77 -4.62 -14.02
N PRO A 380 30.80 -5.04 -13.26
CA PRO A 380 31.75 -4.12 -12.61
C PRO A 380 32.27 -3.00 -13.53
N GLU A 381 32.52 -3.34 -14.79
CA GLU A 381 33.06 -2.48 -15.85
C GLU A 381 32.13 -1.30 -16.24
N GLU A 382 30.85 -1.39 -15.91
CA GLU A 382 29.84 -0.37 -16.24
C GLU A 382 29.71 0.71 -15.15
N LEU A 383 30.17 0.47 -13.91
CA LEU A 383 30.13 1.45 -12.83
C LEU A 383 31.41 2.31 -12.79
N ARG A 384 31.30 3.60 -13.12
CA ARG A 384 32.46 4.51 -13.20
C ARG A 384 32.22 5.87 -12.57
N TRP A 385 33.29 6.49 -12.08
CA TRP A 385 33.29 7.92 -11.74
C TRP A 385 33.51 8.76 -13.00
N ASP A 386 32.63 9.71 -13.25
CA ASP A 386 32.76 10.68 -14.33
C ASP A 386 33.34 12.00 -13.80
N GLU A 387 34.55 12.34 -14.24
CA GLU A 387 35.27 13.54 -13.80
C GLU A 387 34.63 14.84 -14.32
N GLU A 388 33.96 14.82 -15.47
CA GLU A 388 33.34 16.01 -16.08
C GLU A 388 31.98 16.29 -15.45
N ALA A 389 31.17 15.25 -15.24
CA ALA A 389 29.87 15.34 -14.58
C ALA A 389 29.95 15.38 -13.04
N GLN A 390 31.11 15.05 -12.46
CA GLN A 390 31.30 14.89 -11.01
C GLN A 390 30.21 13.99 -10.40
N ALA A 391 29.97 12.84 -11.03
CA ALA A 391 28.89 11.92 -10.70
C ALA A 391 29.31 10.46 -10.91
N VAL A 392 28.58 9.53 -10.29
CA VAL A 392 28.72 8.10 -10.56
C VAL A 392 27.85 7.76 -11.77
N CYS A 393 28.40 7.03 -12.74
CA CYS A 393 27.72 6.61 -13.95
C CYS A 393 27.58 5.09 -13.98
N VAL A 394 26.43 4.62 -14.49
CA VAL A 394 26.22 3.23 -14.92
C VAL A 394 26.14 3.24 -16.44
N GLY A 395 27.16 2.68 -17.10
CA GLY A 395 27.37 2.81 -18.54
C GLY A 395 27.54 4.27 -18.98
N THR A 396 26.63 4.75 -19.83
CA THR A 396 26.58 6.13 -20.33
C THR A 396 25.66 7.05 -19.50
N CYS A 397 24.96 6.52 -18.50
CA CYS A 397 23.96 7.24 -17.74
C CYS A 397 24.54 7.77 -16.42
N PRO A 398 24.68 9.10 -16.24
CA PRO A 398 25.04 9.69 -14.96
C PRO A 398 23.88 9.60 -13.96
N LEU A 399 24.18 9.13 -12.75
CA LEU A 399 23.22 8.99 -11.66
C LEU A 399 23.28 10.24 -10.77
N TYR A 400 22.14 10.93 -10.67
CA TYR A 400 21.99 12.19 -9.92
C TYR A 400 21.08 12.05 -8.68
N SER A 401 20.77 10.82 -8.27
CA SER A 401 19.94 10.49 -7.11
C SER A 401 20.57 9.36 -6.31
N ASP A 402 20.30 9.30 -5.01
CA ASP A 402 20.80 8.22 -4.14
C ASP A 402 20.34 6.83 -4.63
N PHE A 403 21.26 5.87 -4.67
CA PHE A 403 20.99 4.50 -5.10
C PHE A 403 21.83 3.49 -4.31
N CYS A 404 21.36 2.24 -4.26
CA CYS A 404 22.01 1.12 -3.61
C CYS A 404 22.49 0.11 -4.67
N VAL A 405 23.64 -0.52 -4.44
CA VAL A 405 24.16 -1.64 -5.23
C VAL A 405 24.30 -2.84 -4.29
N ASN A 406 23.70 -3.97 -4.63
CA ASN A 406 23.76 -5.19 -3.81
C ASN A 406 24.81 -6.20 -4.30
N MET A 407 24.92 -7.32 -3.58
CA MET A 407 25.86 -8.43 -3.84
C MET A 407 25.81 -9.07 -5.24
N HIS A 408 24.78 -8.78 -6.03
CA HIS A 408 24.60 -9.27 -7.40
C HIS A 408 24.77 -8.16 -8.45
N GLY A 409 25.32 -6.99 -8.07
CA GLY A 409 25.46 -5.85 -8.99
C GLY A 409 24.15 -5.13 -9.31
N ILE A 410 23.08 -5.42 -8.56
CA ILE A 410 21.75 -4.84 -8.82
C ILE A 410 21.68 -3.43 -8.26
N VAL A 411 21.38 -2.47 -9.12
CA VAL A 411 21.18 -1.06 -8.76
C VAL A 411 19.72 -0.77 -8.39
N GLN A 412 19.48 -0.18 -7.22
CA GLN A 412 18.14 0.18 -6.72
C GLN A 412 18.07 1.66 -6.32
N GLU A 413 17.10 2.43 -6.82
CA GLU A 413 16.87 3.83 -6.39
C GLU A 413 16.36 3.90 -4.93
N ARG A 414 16.90 4.83 -4.13
CA ARG A 414 16.46 5.10 -2.75
C ARG A 414 15.03 5.63 -2.68
N ARG A 415 14.20 5.07 -1.79
CA ARG A 415 12.83 5.55 -1.49
C ARG A 415 12.63 5.69 0.03
N GLU A 416 12.32 6.89 0.49
CA GLU A 416 11.97 7.15 1.90
C GLU A 416 10.44 7.25 2.03
N ASN A 417 9.82 6.40 2.85
CA ASN A 417 8.35 6.35 3.03
C ASN A 417 7.57 6.34 1.70
N GLY A 418 8.04 5.61 0.69
CA GLY A 418 7.37 5.48 -0.61
C GLY A 418 7.41 6.71 -1.52
N LYS A 419 8.18 7.77 -1.19
CA LYS A 419 8.36 8.96 -2.03
C LYS A 419 9.82 9.14 -2.44
N LYS A 420 10.03 9.72 -3.64
CA LYS A 420 11.35 10.22 -4.05
C LYS A 420 11.77 11.33 -3.08
N VAL A 421 12.91 11.15 -2.41
CA VAL A 421 13.51 12.19 -1.57
C VAL A 421 13.99 13.31 -2.49
N ARG A 422 13.50 14.54 -2.29
CA ARG A 422 14.09 15.74 -2.92
C ARG A 422 15.01 16.42 -1.91
N ARG A 423 16.17 16.85 -2.43
CA ARG A 423 17.27 17.57 -1.76
C ARG A 423 16.81 18.54 -0.67
N SER A 424 17.35 18.40 0.55
CA SER A 424 18.16 19.45 1.21
C SER A 424 18.58 19.04 2.63
N GLU A 425 19.88 19.24 2.87
CA GLU A 425 20.57 19.63 4.12
C GLU A 425 20.48 18.70 5.34
N LEU A 426 21.64 18.10 5.66
CA LEU A 426 21.94 16.99 6.58
C LEU A 426 21.58 15.60 6.04
N LYS A 427 22.61 14.87 5.56
CA LYS A 427 22.52 13.46 5.14
C LYS A 427 22.43 12.55 6.37
N VAL A 428 21.32 12.63 7.10
CA VAL A 428 21.03 11.72 8.22
C VAL A 428 20.40 10.44 7.67
N LEU A 429 21.07 9.32 7.83
CA LEU A 429 20.54 8.00 7.48
C LEU A 429 19.75 7.43 8.67
N PHE A 430 18.44 7.33 8.46
CA PHE A 430 17.49 6.74 9.39
C PHE A 430 17.37 5.24 9.19
N HIS A 431 16.96 4.52 10.24
CA HIS A 431 16.77 3.07 10.21
C HIS A 431 15.74 2.67 9.14
N GLU A 432 14.69 3.46 9.00
CA GLU A 432 13.58 3.25 8.07
C GLU A 432 14.02 3.26 6.60
N ALA A 433 15.06 4.05 6.26
CA ALA A 433 15.66 4.06 4.93
C ALA A 433 16.44 2.76 4.66
N LEU A 434 17.16 2.24 5.66
CA LEU A 434 17.94 1.02 5.53
C LEU A 434 17.06 -0.24 5.48
N THR A 435 15.92 -0.26 6.19
CA THR A 435 15.01 -1.42 6.22
C THR A 435 14.35 -1.76 4.89
N GLY A 436 14.25 -0.79 3.96
CA GLY A 436 13.69 -1.03 2.62
C GLY A 436 14.75 -1.36 1.56
N GLU A 437 16.00 -0.95 1.80
CA GLU A 437 17.15 -1.00 0.89
C GLU A 437 18.02 -2.23 1.14
N VAL A 438 18.14 -2.65 2.40
CA VAL A 438 18.95 -3.79 2.85
C VAL A 438 18.08 -5.05 2.89
N ASN A 439 17.60 -5.51 1.72
CA ASN A 439 16.98 -6.81 1.56
C ASN A 439 18.00 -7.77 0.91
N GLY A 440 18.46 -8.79 1.63
CA GLY A 440 19.45 -9.78 1.15
C GLY A 440 20.47 -10.16 2.23
N ASP A 441 21.52 -10.89 1.85
CA ASP A 441 22.64 -11.25 2.74
C ASP A 441 23.73 -10.17 2.66
N TRP A 442 23.68 -9.18 3.56
CA TRP A 442 24.64 -8.07 3.60
C TRP A 442 25.71 -8.37 4.65
N GLU A 443 26.98 -8.41 4.25
CA GLU A 443 28.11 -8.51 5.21
C GLU A 443 28.74 -7.13 5.46
N GLN A 444 28.78 -6.28 4.43
CA GLN A 444 29.39 -4.95 4.47
C GLN A 444 28.59 -3.96 3.63
N LEU A 445 28.47 -2.71 4.11
CA LEU A 445 27.81 -1.60 3.44
C LEU A 445 28.78 -0.42 3.30
N ILE A 446 29.02 0.01 2.06
CA ILE A 446 29.86 1.16 1.70
C ILE A 446 28.94 2.36 1.44
N LEU A 447 29.17 3.47 2.13
CA LEU A 447 28.45 4.73 1.91
C LEU A 447 29.36 5.70 1.15
N GLY A 448 29.08 5.92 -0.13
CA GLY A 448 29.75 6.95 -0.94
C GLY A 448 29.09 8.30 -0.76
N ALA A 449 29.82 9.38 -0.44
CA ALA A 449 29.24 10.72 -0.31
C ALA A 449 30.16 11.82 -0.83
N ARG A 450 29.60 12.89 -1.42
CA ARG A 450 30.40 14.09 -1.79
C ARG A 450 31.06 14.77 -0.58
N ASP A 451 30.36 14.78 0.55
CA ASP A 451 30.82 15.36 1.81
C ASP A 451 30.63 14.35 2.95
N VAL A 452 31.70 13.58 3.19
CA VAL A 452 31.73 12.50 4.19
C VAL A 452 31.50 13.04 5.61
N LEU A 453 31.92 14.28 5.90
CA LEU A 453 31.83 14.86 7.24
C LEU A 453 30.38 15.20 7.63
N ASN A 454 29.48 15.31 6.65
CA ASN A 454 28.07 15.63 6.85
C ASN A 454 27.13 14.41 6.78
N VAL A 455 27.67 13.19 6.69
CA VAL A 455 26.89 11.95 6.79
C VAL A 455 26.76 11.55 8.26
N LYS A 456 25.52 11.41 8.75
CA LYS A 456 25.25 10.95 10.12
C LYS A 456 24.30 9.74 10.09
N LEU A 457 24.71 8.63 10.70
CA LEU A 457 23.79 7.51 10.95
C LEU A 457 23.10 7.74 12.29
N THR A 458 21.76 7.59 12.32
CA THR A 458 21.04 7.60 13.60
C THR A 458 21.45 6.41 14.47
N GLN A 459 21.30 6.52 15.80
CA GLN A 459 21.61 5.40 16.70
C GLN A 459 20.79 4.14 16.33
N LYS A 460 19.51 4.32 15.97
CA LYS A 460 18.65 3.22 15.50
C LYS A 460 19.17 2.56 14.22
N ALA A 461 19.69 3.34 13.27
CA ALA A 461 20.31 2.79 12.07
C ALA A 461 21.55 1.97 12.40
N LEU A 462 22.40 2.46 13.30
CA LEU A 462 23.59 1.73 13.78
C LEU A 462 23.20 0.44 14.51
N ASP A 463 22.18 0.49 15.36
CA ASP A 463 21.70 -0.68 16.11
C ASP A 463 21.13 -1.73 15.15
N PHE A 464 20.38 -1.30 14.12
CA PHE A 464 19.90 -2.18 13.07
C PHE A 464 21.03 -2.88 12.32
N LEU A 465 22.03 -2.12 11.85
CA LEU A 465 23.18 -2.66 11.12
C LEU A 465 23.97 -3.66 11.99
N ARG A 466 24.18 -3.33 13.27
CA ARG A 466 24.85 -4.23 14.23
C ARG A 466 24.06 -5.51 14.49
N LEU A 467 22.74 -5.41 14.65
CA LEU A 467 21.86 -6.56 14.89
C LEU A 467 21.86 -7.54 13.70
N HIS A 468 22.12 -7.05 12.50
CA HIS A 468 22.21 -7.84 11.26
C HIS A 468 23.65 -8.18 10.85
N GLY A 469 24.65 -7.84 11.67
CA GLY A 469 26.06 -8.17 11.39
C GLY A 469 26.70 -7.38 10.25
N ILE A 470 26.12 -6.25 9.84
CA ILE A 470 26.55 -5.46 8.68
C ILE A 470 27.59 -4.43 9.11
N ALA A 471 28.82 -4.53 8.59
CA ALA A 471 29.84 -3.51 8.80
C ALA A 471 29.60 -2.30 7.88
N VAL A 472 29.72 -1.07 8.40
CA VAL A 472 29.52 0.16 7.59
C VAL A 472 30.79 0.98 7.49
N GLN A 473 31.12 1.42 6.28
CA GLN A 473 32.23 2.32 5.98
C GLN A 473 31.77 3.46 5.10
N ILE A 474 32.33 4.65 5.27
CA ILE A 474 31.93 5.86 4.52
C ILE A 474 33.14 6.40 3.77
N TYR A 475 32.99 6.63 2.47
CA TYR A 475 34.05 7.11 1.58
C TYR A 475 33.55 8.28 0.72
N PRO A 476 34.45 9.16 0.25
CA PRO A 476 34.20 10.03 -0.90
C PRO A 476 33.67 9.23 -2.11
N LEU A 477 32.80 9.82 -2.93
CA LEU A 477 32.15 9.09 -4.05
C LEU A 477 33.12 8.34 -4.96
N LYS A 478 34.21 9.00 -5.39
CA LYS A 478 35.23 8.39 -6.24
C LYS A 478 35.91 7.20 -5.56
N GLU A 479 36.32 7.37 -4.32
CA GLU A 479 36.98 6.34 -3.52
C GLU A 479 36.02 5.16 -3.23
N ALA A 480 34.73 5.42 -3.02
CA ALA A 480 33.72 4.38 -2.86
C ALA A 480 33.65 3.49 -4.11
N VAL A 481 33.66 4.07 -5.31
CA VAL A 481 33.70 3.31 -6.57
C VAL A 481 34.97 2.46 -6.66
N GLU A 482 36.14 3.03 -6.35
CA GLU A 482 37.41 2.29 -6.36
C GLU A 482 37.46 1.12 -5.37
N VAL A 483 36.86 1.29 -4.19
CA VAL A 483 36.75 0.22 -3.18
C VAL A 483 35.83 -0.91 -3.68
N LEU A 484 34.71 -0.58 -4.33
CA LEU A 484 33.81 -1.58 -4.91
C LEU A 484 34.50 -2.40 -6.00
N HIS A 485 35.23 -1.74 -6.90
CA HIS A 485 36.05 -2.39 -7.93
C HIS A 485 37.05 -3.38 -7.33
N ARG A 486 37.80 -2.95 -6.32
CA ARG A 486 38.77 -3.82 -5.64
C ARG A 486 38.10 -5.02 -4.96
N MET A 487 36.93 -4.82 -4.35
CA MET A 487 36.19 -5.91 -3.73
C MET A 487 35.70 -6.92 -4.77
N TRP A 488 35.20 -6.47 -5.92
CA TRP A 488 34.86 -7.33 -7.04
C TRP A 488 36.05 -8.14 -7.56
N GLU A 489 37.21 -7.50 -7.74
CA GLU A 489 38.45 -8.18 -8.16
C GLU A 489 38.91 -9.25 -7.16
N GLU A 490 38.70 -9.02 -5.87
CA GLU A 490 39.03 -9.95 -4.79
C GLU A 490 37.98 -11.06 -4.60
N GLY A 491 36.94 -11.11 -5.45
CA GLY A 491 35.85 -12.09 -5.34
C GLY A 491 34.97 -11.90 -4.11
N ARG A 492 35.02 -10.71 -3.49
CA ARG A 492 34.16 -10.32 -2.38
C ARG A 492 32.92 -9.64 -2.93
N ALA A 493 31.75 -10.02 -2.44
CA ALA A 493 30.50 -9.37 -2.81
C ALA A 493 30.44 -7.95 -2.22
N PRO A 494 30.53 -6.88 -3.02
CA PRO A 494 30.50 -5.53 -2.51
C PRO A 494 29.05 -5.00 -2.47
N SER A 495 28.70 -4.28 -1.40
CA SER A 495 27.44 -3.54 -1.35
C SER A 495 27.68 -2.07 -1.04
N ALA A 496 27.00 -1.18 -1.75
CA ALA A 496 27.16 0.27 -1.58
C ALA A 496 25.83 1.04 -1.62
N ILE A 497 25.83 2.21 -0.99
CA ILE A 497 24.84 3.27 -1.16
C ILE A 497 25.59 4.54 -1.53
N PHE A 498 25.21 5.21 -2.60
CA PHE A 498 25.78 6.50 -3.00
C PHE A 498 24.84 7.63 -2.64
N LEU A 499 25.39 8.69 -2.04
CA LEU A 499 24.67 9.85 -1.53
C LEU A 499 25.09 11.11 -2.30
N ASP A 500 24.17 11.77 -3.00
CA ASP A 500 24.44 12.98 -3.81
C ASP A 500 24.88 14.18 -2.98
#